data_AF-A0A9D4CGS0-F1
#
_entry.id   AF-A0A9D4CGS0-F1
#
_cell.length_a   1.000
_cell.length_b   1.000
_cell.length_c   1.000
_cell.angle_alpha   90.00
_cell.angle_beta   90.00
_cell.angle_gamma   90.00
#
_symmetry.space_group_name_H-M   'P 1'
#
loop_
_entity.id
_entity.type
_entity.pdbx_description
1 polymer ?
#
loop_
_entity_poly.entity_id
_entity_poly.type
_entity_poly.pdbx_seq_one_letter_code
_entity_poly.pdbx_strand_id
1 'polypeptide(L)'
;MQRKKEPIISLHGLHVVRVRNKIAAIELENAQMQQRLRCKMCLCKELSIVFLPCGHLLACEQCGVNTITCLACKVAVTRHVKFTI
;
A
#
# COMPACT_ATOMS: atom_id res chain seq x y z
N MET A 1 4.47 30.79 -45.17
CA MET A 1 3.61 29.96 -44.29
C MET A 1 4.36 28.70 -43.90
N GLN A 2 4.95 28.66 -42.71
CA GLN A 2 5.66 27.48 -42.23
C GLN A 2 4.63 26.47 -41.70
N ARG A 3 4.49 25.32 -42.38
CA ARG A 3 3.68 24.21 -41.88
C ARG A 3 4.39 23.63 -40.66
N LYS A 4 3.80 23.78 -39.47
CA LYS A 4 4.21 23.03 -38.28
C LYS A 4 3.98 21.54 -38.58
N LYS A 5 5.05 20.79 -38.82
CA LYS A 5 4.97 19.32 -38.90
C LYS A 5 4.85 18.82 -37.47
N GLU A 6 3.68 18.31 -37.11
CA GLU A 6 3.49 17.61 -35.83
C GLU A 6 4.36 16.34 -35.80
N PRO A 7 4.92 15.96 -34.64
CA PRO A 7 5.78 14.79 -34.57
C PRO A 7 4.94 13.53 -34.74
N ILE A 8 5.10 12.84 -35.88
CA ILE A 8 4.52 11.51 -36.11
C ILE A 8 5.34 10.53 -35.26
N ILE A 9 4.96 10.33 -34.00
CA ILE A 9 5.47 9.19 -33.23
C ILE A 9 5.05 7.91 -33.97
N SER A 10 6.02 7.09 -34.37
CA SER A 10 5.74 5.86 -35.11
C SER A 10 4.75 4.96 -34.34
N LEU A 11 3.94 4.14 -35.04
CA LEU A 11 3.01 3.21 -34.37
C LEU A 11 3.71 2.34 -33.31
N HIS A 12 4.96 1.94 -33.59
CA HIS A 12 5.81 1.23 -32.64
C HIS A 12 6.12 2.10 -31.40
N GLY A 13 6.47 3.38 -31.60
CA GLY A 13 6.64 4.34 -30.50
C GLY A 13 5.38 4.54 -29.67
N LEU A 14 4.20 4.63 -30.29
CA LEU A 14 2.92 4.74 -29.59
C LEU A 14 2.61 3.49 -28.76
N HIS A 15 2.87 2.28 -29.29
CA HIS A 15 2.71 1.04 -28.55
C HIS A 15 3.64 0.97 -27.33
N VAL A 16 4.92 1.35 -27.50
CA VAL A 16 5.90 1.41 -26.40
C VAL A 16 5.44 2.38 -25.31
N VAL A 17 4.95 3.58 -25.67
CA VAL A 17 4.42 4.55 -24.70
C VAL A 17 3.21 3.97 -23.96
N ARG A 18 2.28 3.32 -24.68
CA ARG A 18 1.09 2.71 -24.08
C ARG A 18 1.44 1.60 -23.09
N VAL A 19 2.42 0.75 -23.42
CA VAL A 19 2.89 -0.31 -22.51
C VAL A 19 3.56 0.29 -21.27
N ARG A 20 4.43 1.29 -21.44
CA ARG A 20 5.08 1.99 -20.31
C ARG A 20 4.07 2.61 -19.35
N ASN A 21 3.03 3.27 -19.87
CA ASN A 21 1.98 3.86 -19.04
C ASN A 21 1.22 2.79 -18.23
N LYS A 22 0.95 1.63 -18.84
CA LYS A 22 0.33 0.50 -18.13
C LYS A 22 1.24 -0.05 -17.03
N ILE A 23 2.54 -0.21 -17.31
CA ILE A 23 3.52 -0.68 -16.32
C ILE A 23 3.53 0.28 -15.12
N ALA A 24 3.67 1.59 -15.36
CA ALA A 24 3.67 2.59 -14.30
C ALA A 24 2.39 2.58 -13.46
N ALA A 25 1.23 2.38 -14.09
CA ALA A 25 -0.05 2.26 -13.37
C ALA A 25 -0.09 1.02 -12.47
N ILE A 26 0.39 -0.14 -12.96
CA ILE A 26 0.45 -1.38 -12.19
C ILE A 26 1.45 -1.26 -11.04
N GLU A 27 2.60 -0.66 -11.26
CA GLU A 27 3.61 -0.41 -10.22
C GLU A 27 3.04 0.48 -9.11
N LEU A 28 2.29 1.52 -9.48
CA LEU A 28 1.61 2.38 -8.52
C LEU A 28 0.57 1.60 -7.69
N GLU A 29 -0.26 0.79 -8.35
CA GLU A 29 -1.27 -0.04 -7.67
C GLU A 29 -0.61 -1.05 -6.72
N ASN A 30 0.47 -1.71 -7.15
CA ASN A 30 1.27 -2.61 -6.32
C ASN A 30 1.84 -1.91 -5.09
N ALA A 31 2.40 -0.71 -5.27
CA ALA A 31 2.91 0.08 -4.17
C ALA A 31 1.78 0.42 -3.18
N GLN A 32 0.60 0.83 -3.65
CA GLN A 32 -0.57 1.08 -2.82
C GLN A 32 -1.04 -0.17 -2.06
N MET A 33 -1.06 -1.33 -2.71
CA MET A 33 -1.41 -2.60 -2.07
C MET A 33 -0.42 -2.95 -0.95
N GLN A 34 0.89 -2.83 -1.20
CA GLN A 34 1.91 -3.06 -0.17
C GLN A 34 1.78 -2.09 1.01
N GLN A 35 1.39 -0.83 0.78
CA GLN A 35 1.11 0.12 1.87
C GLN A 35 -0.04 -0.34 2.77
N ARG A 36 -1.02 -1.09 2.27
CA ARG A 36 -2.11 -1.64 3.11
C ARG A 36 -1.57 -2.61 4.17
N LEU A 37 -0.51 -3.34 3.86
CA LEU A 37 0.13 -4.31 4.77
C LEU A 37 1.20 -3.71 5.70
N ARG A 38 1.44 -2.38 5.65
CA ARG A 38 2.32 -1.71 6.62
C ARG A 38 1.61 -1.30 7.90
N CYS A 39 2.32 -1.42 9.02
CA CYS A 39 1.96 -0.89 10.33
C CYS A 39 1.53 0.58 10.24
N LYS A 40 0.34 0.89 10.74
CA LYS A 40 -0.25 2.24 10.68
C LYS A 40 0.31 3.20 11.72
N MET A 41 1.16 2.70 12.63
CA MET A 41 1.79 3.49 13.68
C MET A 41 3.18 3.98 13.25
N CYS A 42 4.04 3.07 12.77
CA CYS A 42 5.41 3.43 12.34
C CYS A 42 5.58 3.58 10.82
N LEU A 43 4.62 3.11 10.01
CA LEU A 43 4.65 3.14 8.54
C LEU A 43 5.89 2.47 7.90
N CYS A 44 6.64 1.70 8.69
CA CYS A 44 7.93 1.13 8.32
C CYS A 44 7.86 -0.40 8.16
N LYS A 45 7.27 -1.09 9.13
CA LYS A 45 7.25 -2.57 9.19
C LYS A 45 5.90 -3.14 8.76
N GLU A 46 5.88 -4.40 8.36
CA GLU A 46 4.65 -5.12 8.04
C GLU A 46 3.77 -5.35 9.27
N LEU A 47 2.47 -5.52 9.02
CA LEU A 47 1.49 -5.89 10.02
C LEU A 47 1.76 -7.30 10.53
N SER A 48 1.77 -7.49 11.84
CA SER A 48 2.00 -8.80 12.45
C SER A 48 1.21 -9.05 13.73
N ILE A 49 0.39 -8.09 14.17
CA ILE A 49 -0.45 -8.21 15.37
C ILE A 49 -1.92 -7.96 15.05
N VAL A 50 -2.79 -8.91 15.43
CA VAL A 50 -4.24 -8.73 15.49
C VAL A 50 -4.66 -8.34 16.90
N PHE A 51 -5.50 -7.30 17.03
CA PHE A 51 -6.04 -6.85 18.31
C PHE A 51 -7.36 -7.54 18.64
N LEU A 52 -7.43 -8.27 19.76
CA LEU A 52 -8.67 -8.87 20.25
C LEU A 52 -9.31 -8.01 21.35
N PRO A 53 -10.65 -7.96 21.42
CA PRO A 53 -11.61 -8.78 20.66
C PRO A 53 -11.96 -8.24 19.26
N CYS A 54 -11.54 -7.02 18.90
CA CYS A 54 -12.06 -6.34 17.70
C CYS A 54 -11.58 -6.88 16.34
N GLY A 55 -10.53 -7.70 16.30
CA GLY A 55 -9.98 -8.31 15.09
C GLY A 55 -9.20 -7.37 14.16
N HIS A 56 -9.02 -6.08 14.50
CA HIS A 56 -8.34 -5.14 13.62
C HIS A 56 -6.84 -5.40 13.53
N LEU A 57 -6.32 -5.27 12.30
CA LEU A 57 -4.92 -5.47 11.94
C LEU A 57 -4.27 -4.14 11.57
N LEU A 58 -3.55 -3.52 12.51
CA LEU A 58 -3.05 -2.15 12.35
C LEU A 58 -1.59 -1.96 12.77
N ALA A 59 -0.98 -2.93 13.46
CA ALA A 59 0.33 -2.78 14.06
C ALA A 59 1.30 -3.90 13.67
N CYS A 60 2.58 -3.54 13.60
CA CYS A 60 3.68 -4.51 13.72
C CYS A 60 3.86 -4.89 15.21
N GLU A 61 4.62 -5.94 15.46
CA GLU A 61 4.94 -6.45 16.81
C GLU A 61 5.38 -5.36 17.79
N GLN A 62 6.31 -4.50 17.36
CA GLN A 62 6.92 -3.48 18.22
C GLN A 62 5.95 -2.37 18.59
N CYS A 63 5.07 -1.96 17.67
CA CYS A 63 4.06 -0.95 17.94
C CYS A 63 2.84 -1.54 18.66
N GLY A 64 2.55 -2.83 18.45
CA GLY A 64 1.37 -3.49 18.98
C GLY A 64 1.44 -3.83 20.47
N VAL A 65 2.62 -4.24 20.98
CA VAL A 65 2.79 -4.85 22.32
C VAL A 65 2.20 -4.03 23.47
N ASN A 66 2.27 -2.70 23.41
CA ASN A 66 1.78 -1.80 24.48
C ASN A 66 0.48 -1.07 24.10
N THR A 67 -0.15 -1.44 22.99
CA THR A 67 -1.40 -0.80 22.54
C THR A 67 -2.57 -1.36 23.35
N ILE A 68 -3.17 -0.53 24.19
CA ILE A 68 -4.32 -0.88 25.06
C ILE A 68 -5.69 -0.58 24.42
N THR A 69 -5.72 0.20 23.34
CA THR A 69 -6.96 0.59 22.65
C THR A 69 -6.73 0.56 21.14
N CYS A 70 -7.64 -0.09 20.40
CA CYS A 70 -7.55 -0.17 18.95
C CYS A 70 -7.71 1.22 18.32
N LEU A 71 -6.76 1.63 17.47
CA LEU A 71 -6.79 2.95 16.84
C LEU A 71 -7.95 3.13 15.84
N ALA A 72 -8.42 2.04 15.21
CA ALA A 72 -9.53 2.10 14.25
C ALA A 72 -10.90 2.20 14.93
N CYS A 73 -11.21 1.31 15.88
CA CYS A 73 -12.56 1.20 16.44
C CYS A 73 -12.69 1.63 17.91
N LYS A 74 -11.58 2.03 18.55
CA LYS A 74 -11.52 2.47 19.96
C LYS A 74 -11.94 1.42 21.01
N VAL A 75 -12.12 0.17 20.61
CA VAL A 75 -12.33 -0.96 21.54
C VAL A 75 -11.04 -1.24 22.32
N ALA A 76 -11.18 -1.50 23.63
CA ALA A 76 -10.07 -1.90 24.49
C ALA A 76 -9.44 -3.22 24.00
N VAL A 77 -8.12 -3.25 23.90
CA VAL A 77 -7.37 -4.43 23.48
C VAL A 77 -7.07 -5.27 24.71
N THR A 78 -7.61 -6.48 24.74
CA THR A 78 -7.40 -7.42 25.85
C THR A 78 -6.34 -8.46 25.52
N ARG A 79 -6.06 -8.69 24.23
CA ARG A 79 -5.04 -9.64 23.78
C ARG A 79 -4.47 -9.24 22.42
N HIS A 80 -3.17 -9.49 22.26
CA HIS A 80 -2.41 -9.31 21.03
C HIS A 80 -2.06 -10.68 20.48
N VAL A 81 -2.46 -10.97 19.24
CA VAL A 81 -2.13 -12.24 18.59
C VAL A 81 -1.14 -11.97 17.47
N LYS A 82 0.06 -12.53 17.61
CA LYS A 82 1.05 -12.53 16.54
C LYS A 82 0.71 -13.60 15.51
N PHE A 83 0.79 -13.24 14.24
CA PHE A 83 0.68 -14.17 13.12
C PHE A 83 1.89 -14.02 12.21
N THR A 84 2.12 -15.07 11.42
CA THR A 84 3.14 -15.12 10.38
C THR A 84 2.42 -15.49 9.10
N ILE A 85 2.66 -14.73 8.03
CA ILE A 85 2.10 -15.00 6.69
C ILE A 85 2.96 -16.05 6.00
#